data_AF-A0A431KTX1-F1
#
_entry.id   AF-A0A431KTX1-F1
#
_cell.length_a   1.000
_cell.length_b   1.000
_cell.length_c   1.000
_cell.angle_alpha   90.00
_cell.angle_beta   90.00
_cell.angle_gamma   90.00
#
_symmetry.space_group_name_H-M   'P 1'
#
loop_
_entity.id
_entity.type
_entity.pdbx_description
1 polymer ?
#
loop_
_entity_poly.entity_id
_entity_poly.type
_entity_poly.pdbx_seq_one_letter_code
_entity_poly.pdbx_strand_id
1 'polypeptide(L)'
;MNRAVRFFPLLFAFILLLSLPGGLTAAQDSEDVDDFSDDTMNKRFDWVIMADTTEMKNFLSFPSSGLHPVSKVKVAYRLTPRLGRERSSYAAVAYEELWYHECRPIGCRKVHTLDIDSGQQGVIYFRPNSNMGNSHCAVANAIVRLMLDTGLKQAMVSTVYVPSDIFDLVRSDLGQFNFFPYEIQPETGIRSTMHIFLQSQPSGRESSLFYFTN
;
A
#
# COMPACT_ATOMS: atom_id res chain seq x y z
N MET A 1 20.46 80.59 24.79
CA MET A 1 19.51 79.66 25.46
C MET A 1 18.10 80.03 25.02
N ASN A 2 17.37 79.06 24.45
CA ASN A 2 16.01 79.12 23.90
C ASN A 2 15.69 80.22 22.87
N ARG A 3 15.54 79.79 21.60
CA ARG A 3 14.65 80.33 20.54
C ARG A 3 14.63 79.27 19.43
N ALA A 4 13.61 79.02 18.63
CA ALA A 4 12.18 79.32 18.57
C ALA A 4 11.75 78.86 17.17
N VAL A 5 10.63 78.12 17.07
CA VAL A 5 9.58 78.29 16.03
C VAL A 5 9.99 77.96 14.57
N ARG A 6 9.31 77.00 13.92
CA ARG A 6 8.23 77.28 12.94
C ARG A 6 7.57 76.01 12.39
N PHE A 7 6.25 76.15 12.34
CA PHE A 7 5.21 75.29 11.82
C PHE A 7 4.98 75.59 10.32
N PHE A 8 4.11 74.78 9.71
CA PHE A 8 3.36 74.95 8.44
C PHE A 8 3.90 74.22 7.16
N PRO A 9 2.99 73.75 6.28
CA PRO A 9 2.92 72.41 5.68
C PRO A 9 2.93 72.51 4.14
N LEU A 10 2.86 71.40 3.41
CA LEU A 10 2.21 71.35 2.09
C LEU A 10 2.13 69.91 1.56
N LEU A 11 0.89 69.42 1.52
CA LEU A 11 0.26 68.73 0.40
C LEU A 11 1.19 68.39 -0.79
N PHE A 12 1.37 67.10 -1.07
CA PHE A 12 1.38 66.61 -2.46
C PHE A 12 0.85 65.19 -2.49
N ALA A 13 -0.33 65.06 -3.08
CA ALA A 13 -0.90 63.80 -3.49
C ALA A 13 0.00 63.18 -4.57
N PHE A 14 0.40 61.93 -4.39
CA PHE A 14 0.92 61.10 -5.48
C PHE A 14 0.11 59.81 -5.53
N ILE A 15 -0.89 59.83 -6.40
CA ILE A 15 -1.54 58.64 -6.92
C ILE A 15 -0.51 57.98 -7.85
N LEU A 16 0.04 56.84 -7.45
CA LEU A 16 0.69 55.93 -8.39
C LEU A 16 -0.06 54.59 -8.36
N LEU A 17 -0.98 54.46 -9.32
CA LEU A 17 -1.49 53.18 -9.80
C LEU A 17 -0.29 52.36 -10.31
N LEU A 18 0.16 51.39 -9.52
CA LEU A 18 0.97 50.28 -10.03
C LEU A 18 0.06 49.10 -10.30
N SER A 19 -0.23 48.95 -11.58
CA SER A 19 -0.74 47.75 -12.24
C SER A 19 0.00 46.50 -11.75
N LEU A 20 -0.69 45.66 -10.96
CA LEU A 20 -0.27 44.29 -10.74
C LEU A 20 -0.47 43.53 -12.07
N PRO A 21 0.58 42.91 -12.65
CA PRO A 21 0.39 42.00 -13.76
C PRO A 21 -0.45 40.83 -13.26
N GLY A 22 -1.63 40.66 -13.85
CA GLY A 22 -2.44 39.47 -13.71
C GLY A 22 -1.65 38.28 -14.24
N GLY A 23 -0.91 37.63 -13.34
CA GLY A 23 -0.37 36.30 -13.56
C GLY A 23 -1.55 35.34 -13.58
N LEU A 24 -2.08 35.10 -14.79
CA LEU A 24 -2.86 33.91 -15.10
C LEU A 24 -1.95 32.71 -14.79
N THR A 25 -2.06 32.18 -13.58
CA THR A 25 -1.57 30.86 -13.25
C THR A 25 -2.44 29.90 -14.05
N ALA A 26 -1.91 29.43 -15.18
CA ALA A 26 -2.44 28.26 -15.84
C ALA A 26 -2.38 27.13 -14.81
N ALA A 27 -3.52 26.79 -14.23
CA ALA A 27 -3.68 25.56 -13.49
C ALA A 27 -3.36 24.45 -14.49
N GLN A 28 -2.15 23.89 -14.42
CA GLN A 28 -1.89 22.59 -15.03
C GLN A 28 -2.80 21.62 -14.27
N ASP A 29 -3.90 21.23 -14.90
CA ASP A 29 -4.63 20.02 -14.55
C ASP A 29 -3.60 18.89 -14.65
N SER A 30 -2.96 18.57 -13.52
CA SER A 30 -2.29 17.30 -13.36
C SER A 30 -3.42 16.28 -13.37
N GLU A 31 -3.59 15.60 -14.50
CA GLU A 31 -4.37 14.37 -14.52
C GLU A 31 -3.80 13.48 -13.42
N ASP A 32 -4.54 13.32 -12.33
CA ASP A 32 -4.19 12.43 -11.23
C ASP A 32 -4.15 11.00 -11.80
N VAL A 33 -2.96 10.58 -12.22
CA VAL A 33 -2.74 9.22 -12.73
C VAL A 33 -2.98 8.28 -11.56
N ASP A 34 -4.06 7.49 -11.63
CA ASP A 34 -4.31 6.43 -10.67
C ASP A 34 -3.24 5.33 -10.84
N ASP A 35 -2.21 5.40 -9.98
CA ASP A 35 -1.12 4.44 -9.87
C ASP A 35 -1.62 3.00 -9.66
N PHE A 36 -2.86 2.83 -9.21
CA PHE A 36 -3.48 1.55 -8.86
C PHE A 36 -4.52 1.09 -9.88
N SER A 37 -4.69 1.83 -10.97
CA SER A 37 -5.52 1.40 -12.09
C SER A 37 -4.97 0.12 -12.72
N ASP A 38 -5.87 -0.69 -13.27
CA ASP A 38 -5.48 -1.92 -13.98
C ASP A 38 -4.49 -1.63 -15.10
N ASP A 39 -4.60 -0.48 -15.78
CA ASP A 39 -3.69 -0.06 -16.84
C ASP A 39 -2.27 0.16 -16.34
N THR A 40 -2.11 0.84 -15.19
CA THR A 40 -0.80 1.04 -14.58
C THR A 40 -0.19 -0.29 -14.14
N MET A 41 -0.96 -1.14 -13.46
CA MET A 41 -0.49 -2.46 -13.04
C MET A 41 -0.10 -3.33 -14.24
N ASN A 42 -0.90 -3.32 -15.31
CA ASN A 42 -0.67 -4.10 -16.53
C ASN A 42 0.60 -3.70 -17.27
N LYS A 43 1.03 -2.44 -17.16
CA LYS A 43 2.28 -1.96 -17.78
C LYS A 43 3.51 -2.34 -16.96
N ARG A 44 3.39 -2.40 -15.63
CA ARG A 44 4.53 -2.51 -14.71
C ARG A 44 4.86 -3.94 -14.29
N PHE A 45 3.85 -4.80 -14.16
CA PHE A 45 3.99 -6.11 -13.52
C PHE A 45 3.59 -7.22 -14.48
N ASP A 46 4.14 -8.41 -14.32
CA ASP A 46 3.80 -9.62 -15.08
C ASP A 46 2.57 -10.33 -14.49
N TRP A 47 2.34 -10.17 -13.19
CA TRP A 47 1.20 -10.70 -12.46
C TRP A 47 0.77 -9.78 -11.30
N VAL A 48 -0.48 -9.92 -10.90
CA VAL A 48 -1.09 -9.18 -9.78
C VAL A 48 -1.83 -10.17 -8.89
N ILE A 49 -1.48 -10.23 -7.61
CA ILE A 49 -2.28 -10.90 -6.57
C ILE A 49 -3.15 -9.83 -5.92
N MET A 50 -4.46 -10.04 -5.92
CA MET A 50 -5.45 -9.14 -5.35
C MET A 50 -6.08 -9.79 -4.12
N ALA A 51 -6.11 -9.07 -3.01
CA ALA A 51 -6.65 -9.54 -1.75
C ALA A 51 -7.76 -8.62 -1.23
N ASP A 52 -8.91 -9.22 -0.90
CA ASP A 52 -10.03 -8.54 -0.26
C ASP A 52 -10.16 -9.03 1.18
N THR A 53 -10.23 -8.10 2.13
CA THR A 53 -10.43 -8.43 3.54
C THR A 53 -11.86 -8.13 3.96
N THR A 54 -12.49 -9.03 4.71
CA THR A 54 -13.87 -8.84 5.17
C THR A 54 -14.02 -9.37 6.59
N GLU A 55 -14.52 -8.53 7.49
CA GLU A 55 -14.91 -8.95 8.83
C GLU A 55 -16.23 -9.75 8.78
N MET A 56 -16.24 -10.95 9.35
CA MET A 56 -17.37 -11.86 9.33
C MET A 56 -18.22 -11.71 10.60
N LYS A 57 -19.08 -10.69 10.63
CA LYS A 57 -19.88 -10.29 11.81
C LYS A 57 -20.74 -11.39 12.47
N ASN A 58 -21.20 -12.38 11.71
CA ASN A 58 -22.07 -13.44 12.23
C ASN A 58 -21.46 -14.84 12.12
N PHE A 59 -20.18 -14.94 11.79
CA PHE A 59 -19.53 -16.23 11.60
C PHE A 59 -19.00 -16.76 12.93
N LEU A 60 -19.33 -18.02 13.24
CA LEU A 60 -19.01 -18.67 14.51
C LEU A 60 -19.48 -17.83 15.73
N SER A 61 -20.60 -17.11 15.62
CA SER A 61 -21.16 -16.31 16.71
C SER A 61 -22.21 -17.14 17.47
N PHE A 62 -21.77 -17.84 18.50
CA PHE A 62 -22.62 -18.57 19.45
C PHE A 62 -22.19 -18.24 20.89
N PRO A 63 -23.05 -18.39 21.93
CA PRO A 63 -22.81 -17.82 23.27
C PRO A 63 -21.50 -18.21 23.97
N SER A 64 -20.86 -19.31 23.57
CA SER A 64 -19.57 -19.78 24.11
C SER A 64 -18.41 -19.68 23.11
N SER A 65 -18.61 -19.01 21.97
CA SER A 65 -17.58 -18.92 20.94
C SER A 65 -16.51 -17.90 21.31
N GLY A 66 -15.30 -18.39 21.56
CA GLY A 66 -14.11 -17.56 21.66
C GLY A 66 -13.44 -17.29 20.31
N LEU A 67 -14.11 -17.52 19.18
CA LEU A 67 -13.55 -17.33 17.83
C LEU A 67 -14.11 -16.11 17.10
N HIS A 68 -14.93 -15.29 17.75
CA HIS A 68 -15.52 -14.09 17.17
C HIS A 68 -14.82 -12.83 17.71
N PRO A 69 -14.51 -11.81 16.88
CA PRO A 69 -14.73 -11.70 15.44
C PRO A 69 -13.72 -12.51 14.60
N VAL A 70 -14.15 -12.90 13.39
CA VAL A 70 -13.31 -13.56 12.38
C VAL A 70 -13.09 -12.63 11.19
N SER A 71 -11.85 -12.47 10.76
CA SER A 71 -11.50 -11.80 9.50
C SER A 71 -11.26 -12.83 8.42
N LYS A 72 -11.86 -12.62 7.24
CA LYS A 72 -11.63 -13.42 6.04
C LYS A 72 -10.80 -12.63 5.03
N VAL A 73 -9.75 -13.22 4.49
CA VAL A 73 -9.00 -12.68 3.34
C VAL A 73 -9.28 -13.57 2.13
N LYS A 74 -9.89 -13.01 1.09
CA LYS A 74 -10.08 -13.69 -0.20
C LYS A 74 -8.98 -13.25 -1.14
N VAL A 75 -8.29 -14.21 -1.73
CA VAL A 75 -7.17 -13.95 -2.63
C VAL A 75 -7.54 -14.43 -4.03
N ALA A 76 -7.30 -13.58 -5.01
CA ALA A 76 -7.31 -13.92 -6.43
C ALA A 76 -5.98 -13.49 -7.05
N TYR A 77 -5.61 -14.09 -8.18
CA TYR A 77 -4.46 -13.63 -8.95
C TYR A 77 -4.82 -13.57 -10.43
N ARG A 78 -4.06 -12.76 -11.17
CA ARG A 78 -4.14 -12.71 -12.63
C ARG A 78 -2.76 -12.46 -13.22
N LEU A 79 -2.53 -12.98 -14.42
CA LEU A 79 -1.41 -12.54 -15.25
C LEU A 79 -1.79 -11.21 -15.92
N THR A 80 -0.79 -10.46 -16.37
CA THR A 80 -1.00 -9.19 -17.07
C THR A 80 -0.72 -9.31 -18.57
N PRO A 81 -1.29 -8.41 -19.39
CA PRO A 81 -0.98 -8.30 -20.81
C PRO A 81 0.50 -8.13 -21.17
N ARG A 82 1.34 -7.73 -20.21
CA ARG A 82 2.78 -7.56 -20.39
C ARG A 82 3.47 -8.84 -20.88
N LEU A 83 2.93 -10.01 -20.53
CA LEU A 83 3.46 -11.30 -20.95
C LEU A 83 3.08 -11.70 -22.39
N GLY A 84 2.22 -10.93 -23.08
CA GLY A 84 1.84 -11.22 -24.47
C GLY A 84 1.09 -12.54 -24.68
N ARG A 85 0.48 -13.09 -23.63
CA ARG A 85 -0.36 -14.30 -23.67
C ARG A 85 -1.75 -14.04 -24.26
N GLU A 86 -2.53 -15.11 -24.42
CA GLU A 86 -3.93 -14.99 -24.83
C GLU A 86 -4.77 -14.21 -23.81
N ARG A 87 -5.76 -13.45 -24.28
CA ARG A 87 -6.59 -12.58 -23.42
C ARG A 87 -7.32 -13.33 -22.30
N SER A 88 -7.68 -14.59 -22.54
CA SER A 88 -8.29 -15.50 -21.57
C SER A 88 -7.42 -15.73 -20.34
N SER A 89 -6.09 -15.65 -20.48
CA SER A 89 -5.13 -15.85 -19.38
C SER A 89 -5.04 -14.68 -18.39
N TYR A 90 -5.68 -13.54 -18.71
CA TYR A 90 -5.68 -12.34 -17.85
C TYR A 90 -6.88 -12.25 -16.93
N ALA A 91 -7.82 -13.21 -17.01
CA ALA A 91 -8.94 -13.27 -16.09
C ALA A 91 -8.45 -13.56 -14.66
N ALA A 92 -9.07 -12.92 -13.68
CA ALA A 92 -8.77 -13.18 -12.28
C ALA A 92 -9.21 -14.60 -11.89
N VAL A 93 -8.27 -15.38 -11.35
CA VAL A 93 -8.49 -16.73 -10.84
C VAL A 93 -8.50 -16.66 -9.32
N ALA A 94 -9.56 -17.19 -8.70
CA ALA A 94 -9.62 -17.31 -7.25
C ALA A 94 -8.51 -18.24 -6.76
N TYR A 95 -7.66 -17.79 -5.85
CA TYR A 95 -6.48 -18.53 -5.42
C TYR A 95 -6.74 -19.28 -4.12
N GLU A 96 -7.02 -18.54 -3.05
CA GLU A 96 -7.22 -19.08 -1.72
C GLU A 96 -8.12 -18.18 -0.87
N GLU A 97 -8.67 -18.75 0.19
CA GLU A 97 -9.38 -18.04 1.24
C GLU A 97 -8.71 -18.34 2.57
N LEU A 98 -8.44 -17.29 3.35
CA LEU A 98 -7.76 -17.35 4.65
C LEU A 98 -8.70 -16.82 5.72
N TRP A 99 -8.69 -17.44 6.89
CA TRP A 99 -9.48 -17.01 8.05
C TRP A 99 -8.57 -16.74 9.24
N TYR A 100 -8.84 -15.64 9.92
CA TYR A 100 -8.06 -15.16 11.06
C TYR A 100 -8.98 -14.80 12.22
N HIS A 101 -8.49 -15.04 13.44
CA HIS A 101 -9.09 -14.57 14.68
C HIS A 101 -7.96 -14.06 15.58
N GLU A 102 -8.10 -12.84 16.11
CA GLU A 102 -7.07 -12.18 16.94
C GLU A 102 -5.65 -12.31 16.35
N CYS A 103 -5.51 -11.98 15.06
CA CYS A 103 -4.23 -12.04 14.35
C CYS A 103 -3.63 -13.44 14.15
N ARG A 104 -4.36 -14.50 14.51
CA ARG A 104 -3.92 -15.88 14.34
C ARG A 104 -4.66 -16.55 13.17
N PRO A 105 -3.97 -17.29 12.30
CA PRO A 105 -4.63 -18.08 11.27
C PRO A 105 -5.43 -19.20 11.92
N ILE A 106 -6.73 -19.28 11.60
CA ILE A 106 -7.64 -20.33 12.10
C ILE A 106 -8.15 -21.25 10.99
N GLY A 107 -7.93 -20.89 9.72
CA GLY A 107 -8.36 -21.69 8.59
C GLY A 107 -7.74 -21.22 7.27
N CYS A 108 -7.64 -22.15 6.33
CA CYS A 108 -7.22 -21.88 4.96
C CYS A 108 -7.97 -22.84 4.01
N ARG A 109 -8.39 -22.31 2.87
CA ARG A 109 -8.99 -23.07 1.77
C ARG A 109 -8.30 -22.67 0.48
N LYS A 110 -7.44 -23.54 -0.02
CA LYS A 110 -6.83 -23.39 -1.34
C LYS A 110 -7.84 -23.78 -2.41
N VAL A 111 -8.08 -22.88 -3.37
CA VAL A 111 -9.02 -23.10 -4.48
C VAL A 111 -8.27 -23.51 -5.74
N HIS A 112 -7.18 -22.82 -6.06
CA HIS A 112 -6.31 -23.13 -7.20
C HIS A 112 -4.83 -23.12 -6.79
N THR A 113 -3.98 -23.68 -7.65
CA THR A 113 -2.53 -23.52 -7.55
C THR A 113 -2.10 -22.23 -8.22
N LEU A 114 -1.11 -21.54 -7.64
CA LEU A 114 -0.56 -20.33 -8.22
C LEU A 114 0.22 -20.68 -9.50
N ASP A 115 -0.32 -20.29 -10.65
CA ASP A 115 0.29 -20.54 -11.97
C ASP A 115 1.06 -19.29 -12.43
N ILE A 116 2.22 -19.08 -11.80
CA ILE A 116 3.16 -18.00 -12.08
C ILE A 116 4.51 -18.65 -12.37
N ASP A 117 5.18 -18.22 -13.44
CA ASP A 117 6.46 -18.80 -13.82
C ASP A 117 7.61 -18.18 -13.01
N SER A 118 8.68 -18.97 -12.87
CA SER A 118 9.93 -18.52 -12.27
C SER A 118 10.48 -17.28 -12.98
N GLY A 119 11.02 -16.35 -12.20
CA GLY A 119 11.62 -15.11 -12.68
C GLY A 119 10.64 -13.98 -13.03
N GLN A 120 9.33 -14.25 -13.00
CA GLN A 120 8.33 -13.19 -13.22
C GLN A 120 8.22 -12.25 -12.02
N GLN A 121 8.02 -10.96 -12.29
CA GLN A 121 7.88 -9.93 -11.27
C GLN A 121 6.43 -9.47 -11.16
N GLY A 122 5.92 -9.36 -9.94
CA GLY A 122 4.57 -8.85 -9.74
C GLY A 122 4.35 -8.18 -8.40
N VAL A 123 3.08 -8.06 -8.04
CA VAL A 123 2.63 -7.23 -6.93
C VAL A 123 1.54 -7.91 -6.12
N ILE A 124 1.52 -7.66 -4.82
CA ILE A 124 0.41 -8.01 -3.94
C ILE A 124 -0.37 -6.74 -3.63
N TYR A 125 -1.67 -6.73 -3.88
CA TYR A 125 -2.53 -5.57 -3.77
C TYR A 125 -3.74 -5.85 -2.86
N PHE A 126 -3.80 -5.19 -1.72
CA PHE A 126 -4.93 -5.26 -0.80
C PHE A 126 -5.93 -4.15 -1.10
N ARG A 127 -7.15 -4.52 -1.50
CA ARG A 127 -8.18 -3.53 -1.87
C ARG A 127 -8.68 -2.76 -0.65
N PRO A 128 -8.72 -1.42 -0.70
CA PRO A 128 -9.31 -0.61 0.36
C PRO A 128 -10.74 -1.03 0.67
N ASN A 129 -11.05 -1.18 1.96
CA ASN A 129 -12.42 -1.38 2.43
C ASN A 129 -12.62 -0.73 3.81
N SER A 130 -13.86 -0.43 4.14
CA SER A 130 -14.23 0.30 5.36
C SER A 130 -13.97 -0.42 6.68
N ASN A 131 -13.69 -1.73 6.66
CA ASN A 131 -13.54 -2.55 7.88
C ASN A 131 -12.09 -3.03 8.11
N MET A 132 -11.13 -2.52 7.33
CA MET A 132 -9.75 -2.98 7.40
C MET A 132 -9.02 -2.59 8.69
N GLY A 133 -9.46 -1.52 9.35
CA GLY A 133 -8.92 -1.08 10.64
C GLY A 133 -8.96 -2.14 11.74
N ASN A 134 -9.85 -3.14 11.68
CA ASN A 134 -9.89 -4.24 12.65
C ASN A 134 -9.17 -5.50 12.16
N SER A 135 -8.67 -5.50 10.92
CA SER A 135 -8.12 -6.68 10.24
C SER A 135 -6.69 -6.47 9.74
N HIS A 136 -6.00 -5.42 10.18
CA HIS A 136 -4.63 -5.08 9.73
C HIS A 136 -3.63 -6.22 10.00
N CYS A 137 -3.77 -6.95 11.11
CA CYS A 137 -2.88 -8.08 11.39
C CYS A 137 -3.19 -9.33 10.55
N ALA A 138 -4.45 -9.51 10.11
CA ALA A 138 -4.80 -10.52 9.12
C ALA A 138 -4.16 -10.18 7.76
N VAL A 139 -4.11 -8.89 7.40
CA VAL A 139 -3.38 -8.41 6.21
C VAL A 139 -1.89 -8.72 6.33
N ALA A 140 -1.23 -8.38 7.44
CA ALA A 140 0.18 -8.68 7.65
C ALA A 140 0.50 -10.19 7.54
N ASN A 141 -0.30 -11.05 8.17
CA ASN A 141 -0.20 -12.50 8.03
C ASN A 141 -0.34 -12.95 6.58
N ALA A 142 -1.36 -12.43 5.87
CA ALA A 142 -1.63 -12.78 4.48
C ALA A 142 -0.48 -12.35 3.55
N ILE A 143 0.15 -11.18 3.80
CA ILE A 143 1.34 -10.73 3.07
C ILE A 143 2.44 -11.79 3.15
N VAL A 144 2.83 -12.18 4.38
CA VAL A 144 3.91 -13.16 4.58
C VAL A 144 3.56 -14.51 3.95
N ARG A 145 2.32 -14.97 4.11
CA ARG A 145 1.83 -16.22 3.50
C ARG A 145 1.95 -16.20 1.98
N LEU A 146 1.49 -15.13 1.34
CA LEU A 146 1.52 -14.96 -0.12
C LEU A 146 2.95 -14.82 -0.64
N MET A 147 3.81 -14.10 0.08
CA MET A 147 5.23 -13.99 -0.26
C MET A 147 5.95 -15.34 -0.25
N LEU A 148 5.66 -16.19 0.74
CA LEU A 148 6.21 -17.54 0.79
C LEU A 148 5.75 -18.37 -0.42
N ASP A 149 4.47 -18.30 -0.77
CA ASP A 149 3.93 -19.02 -1.93
C ASP A 149 4.52 -18.52 -3.26
N THR A 150 4.72 -17.22 -3.43
CA THR A 150 5.41 -16.66 -4.61
C THR A 150 6.90 -17.03 -4.61
N GLY A 151 7.54 -17.06 -3.45
CA GLY A 151 8.94 -17.48 -3.31
C GLY A 151 9.15 -18.95 -3.68
N LEU A 152 8.21 -19.83 -3.34
CA LEU A 152 8.21 -21.23 -3.79
C LEU A 152 8.07 -21.36 -5.32
N LYS A 153 7.52 -20.35 -5.99
CA LYS A 153 7.45 -20.25 -7.46
C LYS A 153 8.68 -19.59 -8.07
N GLN A 154 9.66 -19.18 -7.26
CA GLN A 154 10.80 -18.37 -7.70
C GLN A 154 10.35 -17.09 -8.43
N ALA A 155 9.17 -16.58 -8.08
CA ALA A 155 8.62 -15.33 -8.59
C ALA A 155 8.94 -14.18 -7.61
N MET A 156 9.16 -12.99 -8.16
CA MET A 156 9.57 -11.83 -7.38
C MET A 156 8.37 -10.93 -7.04
N VAL A 157 8.13 -10.72 -5.75
CA VAL A 157 7.19 -9.69 -5.28
C VAL A 157 7.94 -8.35 -5.27
N SER A 158 7.55 -7.45 -6.17
CA SER A 158 8.16 -6.13 -6.30
C SER A 158 7.72 -5.17 -5.19
N THR A 159 6.42 -5.14 -4.94
CA THR A 159 5.77 -4.18 -4.05
C THR A 159 4.56 -4.87 -3.42
N VAL A 160 4.24 -4.46 -2.20
CA VAL A 160 2.99 -4.78 -1.53
C VAL A 160 2.23 -3.49 -1.28
N TYR A 161 1.04 -3.39 -1.87
CA TYR A 161 0.16 -2.24 -1.71
C TYR A 161 -0.89 -2.54 -0.64
N VAL A 162 -1.00 -1.63 0.33
CA VAL A 162 -2.00 -1.67 1.39
C VAL A 162 -2.72 -0.33 1.52
N PRO A 163 -3.95 -0.29 2.02
CA PRO A 163 -4.65 0.97 2.22
C PRO A 163 -3.93 1.91 3.21
N SER A 164 -3.98 3.20 2.93
CA SER A 164 -3.21 4.23 3.65
C SER A 164 -3.59 4.37 5.12
N ASP A 165 -4.85 4.09 5.46
CA ASP A 165 -5.43 4.12 6.79
C ASP A 165 -4.86 3.03 7.72
N ILE A 166 -4.49 1.88 7.17
CA ILE A 166 -3.90 0.76 7.93
C ILE A 166 -2.39 0.60 7.73
N PHE A 167 -1.75 1.46 6.93
CA PHE A 167 -0.35 1.30 6.54
C PHE A 167 0.60 1.10 7.73
N ASP A 168 0.51 1.96 8.76
CA ASP A 168 1.38 1.85 9.94
C ASP A 168 1.09 0.60 10.77
N LEU A 169 -0.18 0.23 10.87
CA LEU A 169 -0.61 -0.94 11.64
C LEU A 169 -0.07 -2.22 10.98
N VAL A 170 -0.22 -2.34 9.66
CA VAL A 170 0.36 -3.45 8.88
C VAL A 170 1.89 -3.45 9.00
N ARG A 171 2.54 -2.30 8.83
CA ARG A 171 4.00 -2.15 8.97
C ARG A 171 4.48 -2.62 10.34
N SER A 172 3.76 -2.25 11.40
CA SER A 172 4.06 -2.66 12.78
C SER A 172 3.88 -4.17 12.97
N ASP A 173 2.77 -4.73 12.49
CA ASP A 173 2.46 -6.16 12.65
C ASP A 173 3.39 -7.09 11.88
N LEU A 174 3.97 -6.62 10.76
CA LEU A 174 5.00 -7.36 10.05
C LEU A 174 6.24 -7.62 10.94
N GLY A 175 6.46 -6.82 11.98
CA GLY A 175 7.47 -7.07 13.01
C GLY A 175 7.29 -8.40 13.76
N GLN A 176 6.06 -8.92 13.86
CA GLN A 176 5.79 -10.24 14.46
C GLN A 176 6.40 -11.39 13.63
N PHE A 177 6.72 -11.13 12.35
CA PHE A 177 7.37 -12.05 11.42
C PHE A 177 8.83 -11.69 11.18
N ASN A 178 9.44 -10.91 12.08
CA ASN A 178 10.81 -10.40 12.00
C ASN A 178 11.10 -9.51 10.78
N PHE A 179 10.08 -8.86 10.21
CA PHE A 179 10.28 -7.82 9.21
C PHE A 179 10.35 -6.46 9.89
N PHE A 180 11.54 -5.85 9.86
CA PHE A 180 11.78 -4.55 10.48
C PHE A 180 12.31 -3.54 9.47
N PRO A 181 12.02 -2.24 9.65
CA PRO A 181 12.70 -1.21 8.88
C PRO A 181 14.19 -1.28 9.19
N TYR A 182 15.03 -1.22 8.16
CA TYR A 182 16.47 -1.16 8.33
C TYR A 182 16.97 0.25 8.01
N GLU A 183 17.66 0.85 8.97
CA GLU A 183 18.44 2.05 8.71
C GLU A 183 19.79 1.65 8.15
N ILE A 184 20.12 2.14 6.96
CA ILE A 184 21.38 1.84 6.29
C ILE A 184 22.54 2.27 7.18
N GLN A 185 23.26 1.30 7.71
CA GLN A 185 24.53 1.55 8.39
C GLN A 185 25.65 1.34 7.37
N PRO A 186 26.46 2.37 7.05
CA PRO A 186 27.50 2.27 6.01
C PRO A 186 28.49 1.11 6.24
N GLU A 187 28.71 0.77 7.50
CA GLU A 187 29.70 -0.22 7.95
C GLU A 187 29.18 -1.66 7.93
N THR A 188 27.86 -1.87 7.88
CA THR A 188 27.25 -3.22 7.89
C THR A 188 26.44 -3.45 6.62
N GLY A 189 26.96 -4.34 5.76
CA GLY A 189 26.18 -4.76 4.59
C GLY A 189 24.88 -5.45 5.02
N ILE A 190 23.77 -5.15 4.33
CA ILE A 190 22.50 -5.82 4.57
C ILE A 190 22.61 -7.26 4.10
N ARG A 191 22.48 -8.20 5.02
CA ARG A 191 22.32 -9.63 4.71
C ARG A 191 20.90 -10.04 5.06
N SER A 192 19.98 -9.82 4.13
CA SER A 192 18.60 -10.29 4.27
C SER A 192 18.23 -11.20 3.11
N THR A 193 17.56 -12.31 3.44
CA THR A 193 17.06 -13.28 2.45
C THR A 193 15.67 -12.89 1.92
N MET A 194 14.97 -11.97 2.59
CA MET A 194 13.62 -11.52 2.22
C MET A 194 13.44 -10.03 2.53
N HIS A 195 12.85 -9.30 1.59
CA HIS A 195 12.55 -7.88 1.72
C HIS A 195 11.11 -7.61 1.28
N ILE A 196 10.44 -6.70 1.97
CA ILE A 196 9.10 -6.21 1.66
C ILE A 196 9.23 -4.73 1.35
N PHE A 197 8.87 -4.34 0.13
CA PHE A 197 8.60 -2.95 -0.19
C PHE A 197 7.11 -2.67 -0.03
N LEU A 198 6.73 -2.05 1.09
CA LEU A 198 5.36 -1.73 1.43
C LEU A 198 5.02 -0.31 0.96
N GLN A 199 3.92 -0.13 0.23
CA GLN A 199 3.43 1.18 -0.21
C GLN A 199 1.95 1.36 0.13
N SER A 200 1.55 2.60 0.46
CA SER A 200 0.15 2.93 0.73
C SER A 200 -0.66 3.15 -0.55
N GLN A 201 -1.97 2.93 -0.47
CA GLN A 201 -2.96 3.39 -1.43
C GLN A 201 -3.98 4.34 -0.74
N PRO A 202 -4.18 5.57 -1.25
CA PRO A 202 -3.42 6.19 -2.33
C PRO A 202 -1.92 6.34 -1.99
N SER A 203 -1.12 6.55 -3.03
CA SER A 203 0.34 6.75 -2.93
C SER A 203 0.65 7.89 -1.95
N GLY A 204 1.78 7.79 -1.24
CA GLY A 204 2.24 8.84 -0.33
C GLY A 204 3.02 8.33 0.87
N ARG A 205 2.96 7.02 1.15
CA ARG A 205 3.71 6.38 2.22
C ARG A 205 4.39 5.12 1.69
N GLU A 206 5.64 4.94 2.07
CA GLU A 206 6.42 3.76 1.70
C GLU A 206 7.39 3.35 2.80
N SER A 207 7.71 2.06 2.84
CA SER A 207 8.67 1.50 3.79
C SER A 207 9.33 0.25 3.21
N SER A 208 10.64 0.17 3.33
CA SER A 208 11.41 -1.05 3.07
C SER A 208 11.62 -1.81 4.37
N LEU A 209 11.09 -3.02 4.45
CA LEU A 209 11.23 -3.91 5.60
C LEU A 209 12.09 -5.11 5.23
N PHE A 210 13.05 -5.45 6.07
CA PHE A 210 13.98 -6.56 5.85
C PHE A 210 13.72 -7.64 6.88
N TYR A 211 13.83 -8.89 6.46
CA TYR A 211 13.75 -10.03 7.35
C TYR A 211 15.05 -10.20 8.14
N PHE A 212 14.93 -10.37 9.45
CA PHE A 212 16.06 -10.63 10.36
C PHE A 212 15.96 -12.03 10.97
N THR A 213 17.05 -12.78 10.90
CA THR A 213 17.26 -13.99 11.69
C THR A 213 18.06 -13.62 12.92
N ASN A 214 17.49 -13.79 14.12
CA ASN A 214 18.25 -13.72 15.36
C ASN A 214 19.27 -14.86 15.46
#